data_AF-A0A178X1V0-F1
#
_entry.id   AF-A0A178X1V0-F1
#
_cell.length_a   1.000
_cell.length_b   1.000
_cell.length_c   1.000
_cell.angle_alpha   90.00
_cell.angle_beta   90.00
_cell.angle_gamma   90.00
#
_symmetry.space_group_name_H-M   'P 1'
#
loop_
_entity.id
_entity.type
_entity.pdbx_description
1 polymer ?
#
loop_
_entity_poly.entity_id
_entity_poly.type
_entity_poly.pdbx_seq_one_letter_code
_entity_poly.pdbx_strand_id
1 'polypeptide(L)'
;MNGVRAGLAVVGDSAPDEREPSLPLLRADAQAIREHTGVPASAFAVRSRNAGELSVALRSLPGEVEAVYLTGTEPAKARAAQRDLAASGGIPVITEEETAGIALAAAVLIRSHRLQVAPFAAKIVVAGSDTMPLLVPLLVASGVGEVVAWRRADAAGYPLAEVTRNATVVVDAAGELGGPALARPDRSACLLPLPGLFAALRRGLVARPVSDPLYQLDVHRACAHALTTLAPVDRLLPELSDPDLAVRVLNAIAEALRPPRKR
;
A
#
# COMPACT_ATOMS: atom_id res chain seq x y z
N MET A 1 13.51 -0.90 -33.67
CA MET A 1 12.25 -1.05 -32.89
C MET A 1 12.65 -1.31 -31.44
N ASN A 2 12.63 -0.29 -30.58
CA ASN A 2 12.88 -0.45 -29.15
C ASN A 2 11.65 -1.12 -28.53
N GLY A 3 11.76 -2.42 -28.25
CA GLY A 3 10.69 -3.18 -27.62
C GLY A 3 10.36 -2.58 -26.26
N VAL A 4 9.14 -2.06 -26.13
CA VAL A 4 8.59 -1.65 -24.85
C VAL A 4 8.45 -2.91 -23.99
N ARG A 5 9.38 -3.14 -23.06
CA ARG A 5 9.21 -4.14 -22.01
C ARG A 5 8.10 -3.61 -21.10
N ALA A 6 6.86 -4.02 -21.28
CA ALA A 6 5.89 -3.71 -20.25
C ALA A 6 6.18 -4.61 -19.03
N GLY A 7 6.01 -4.03 -17.85
CA GLY A 7 6.28 -4.67 -16.57
C GLY A 7 5.14 -4.32 -15.63
N LEU A 8 5.23 -3.19 -14.96
CA LEU A 8 4.20 -2.66 -14.09
C LEU A 8 3.29 -1.65 -14.83
N ALA A 9 1.98 -1.90 -14.87
CA ALA A 9 1.02 -0.92 -15.36
C ALA A 9 0.52 -0.04 -14.20
N VAL A 10 0.75 1.27 -14.25
CA VAL A 10 0.11 2.25 -13.37
C VAL A 10 -1.24 2.63 -13.96
N VAL A 11 -2.32 2.15 -13.35
CA VAL A 11 -3.67 2.28 -13.88
C VAL A 11 -4.49 3.20 -12.99
N GLY A 12 -5.07 4.24 -13.59
CA GLY A 12 -6.07 5.08 -12.94
C GLY A 12 -7.45 4.82 -13.51
N ASP A 13 -8.45 4.79 -12.64
CA ASP A 13 -9.87 4.68 -12.99
C ASP A 13 -10.58 5.96 -12.54
N SER A 14 -11.19 6.68 -13.47
CA SER A 14 -12.07 7.80 -13.13
C SER A 14 -13.51 7.39 -13.28
N ALA A 15 -14.37 7.88 -12.38
CA ALA A 15 -15.79 7.81 -12.58
C ALA A 15 -16.18 8.46 -13.92
N PRO A 16 -17.27 8.02 -14.58
CA PRO A 16 -17.71 8.59 -15.87
C PRO A 16 -17.93 10.10 -15.84
N ASP A 17 -18.30 10.62 -14.66
CA ASP A 17 -18.68 12.01 -14.43
C ASP A 17 -17.55 12.85 -13.83
N GLU A 18 -16.41 12.24 -13.52
CA GLU A 18 -15.21 12.94 -13.06
C GLU A 18 -14.31 13.29 -14.25
N ARG A 19 -13.60 14.44 -14.16
CA ARG A 19 -12.48 14.71 -15.07
C ARG A 19 -11.53 13.51 -14.98
N GLU A 20 -11.19 12.94 -16.14
CA GLU A 20 -10.27 11.79 -16.31
C GLU A 20 -9.21 11.73 -15.20
N PRO A 21 -8.83 10.54 -14.70
CA PRO A 21 -7.84 10.45 -13.66
C PRO A 21 -6.58 10.97 -14.33
N SER A 22 -6.11 12.16 -13.93
CA SER A 22 -5.35 12.98 -14.87
C SER A 22 -4.16 12.18 -15.37
N LEU A 23 -4.22 11.72 -16.63
CA LEU A 23 -3.22 10.86 -17.24
C LEU A 23 -1.79 11.43 -17.09
N PRO A 24 -1.58 12.77 -17.04
CA PRO A 24 -0.30 13.34 -16.64
C PRO A 24 0.24 12.84 -15.28
N LEU A 25 -0.60 12.72 -14.26
CA LEU A 25 -0.20 12.22 -12.93
C LEU A 25 0.18 10.73 -12.98
N LEU A 26 -0.61 9.89 -13.65
CA LEU A 26 -0.29 8.47 -13.81
C LEU A 26 1.04 8.29 -14.57
N ARG A 27 1.28 9.14 -15.58
CA ARG A 27 2.56 9.17 -16.31
C ARG A 27 3.71 9.62 -15.42
N ALA A 28 3.50 10.59 -14.54
CA ALA A 28 4.50 11.03 -13.57
C ALA A 28 4.87 9.91 -12.59
N ASP A 29 3.89 9.16 -12.09
CA ASP A 29 4.16 8.01 -11.20
C ASP A 29 4.93 6.90 -11.94
N ALA A 30 4.47 6.53 -13.14
CA ALA A 30 5.17 5.54 -13.95
C ALA A 30 6.60 6.00 -14.30
N GLN A 31 6.80 7.30 -14.53
CA GLN A 31 8.12 7.88 -14.77
C GLN A 31 8.99 7.82 -13.53
N ALA A 32 8.49 8.24 -12.36
CA ALA A 32 9.22 8.16 -11.09
C ALA A 32 9.66 6.73 -10.79
N ILE A 33 8.79 5.74 -10.99
CA ILE A 33 9.13 4.32 -10.82
C ILE A 33 10.26 3.93 -11.77
N ARG A 34 10.16 4.24 -13.07
CA ARG A 34 11.21 3.89 -14.06
C ARG A 34 12.54 4.53 -13.72
N GLU A 35 12.55 5.83 -13.44
CA GLU A 35 13.76 6.63 -13.26
C GLU A 35 14.49 6.30 -11.96
N HIS A 36 13.75 6.05 -10.88
CA HIS A 36 14.34 5.86 -9.56
C HIS A 36 14.62 4.40 -9.20
N THR A 37 13.97 3.44 -9.89
CA THR A 37 14.01 2.04 -9.46
C THR A 37 14.39 1.07 -10.58
N GLY A 38 14.42 1.54 -11.83
CA GLY A 38 14.68 0.72 -13.02
C GLY A 38 13.55 -0.26 -13.38
N VAL A 39 12.45 -0.26 -12.63
CA VAL A 39 11.27 -1.08 -12.94
C VAL A 39 10.58 -0.53 -14.19
N PRO A 40 10.39 -1.34 -15.26
CA PRO A 40 9.64 -0.91 -16.42
C PRO A 40 8.19 -0.64 -16.03
N ALA A 41 7.75 0.61 -16.14
CA ALA A 41 6.39 1.01 -15.79
C ALA A 41 5.74 1.84 -16.90
N SER A 42 4.43 1.65 -17.12
CA SER A 42 3.63 2.35 -18.13
C SER A 42 2.31 2.81 -17.53
N ALA A 43 1.82 3.98 -17.95
CA ALA A 43 0.59 4.57 -17.42
C ALA A 43 -0.61 4.31 -18.33
N PHE A 44 -1.74 3.91 -17.75
CA PHE A 44 -3.00 3.68 -18.45
C PHE A 44 -4.15 4.34 -17.69
N ALA A 45 -5.04 5.00 -18.43
CA ALA A 45 -6.31 5.46 -17.88
C ALA A 45 -7.42 4.53 -18.38
N VAL A 46 -8.23 4.03 -17.47
CA VAL A 46 -9.42 3.25 -17.78
C VAL A 46 -10.65 4.01 -17.28
N ARG A 47 -11.79 3.74 -17.92
CA ARG A 47 -13.10 4.22 -17.46
C ARG A 47 -13.95 3.02 -17.14
N SER A 48 -14.50 3.01 -15.94
CA SER A 48 -15.43 1.97 -15.53
C SER A 48 -16.48 2.53 -14.59
N ARG A 49 -17.69 1.98 -14.62
CA ARG A 49 -18.78 2.34 -13.70
C ARG A 49 -18.80 1.48 -12.45
N ASN A 50 -18.33 0.25 -12.57
CA ASN A 50 -18.37 -0.75 -11.51
C ASN A 50 -17.14 -1.67 -11.60
N ALA A 51 -16.99 -2.54 -10.61
CA ALA A 51 -15.84 -3.43 -10.52
C ALA A 51 -15.73 -4.43 -11.69
N GLY A 52 -16.87 -4.90 -12.23
CA GLY A 52 -16.87 -5.84 -13.36
C GLY A 52 -16.33 -5.21 -14.64
N GLU A 53 -16.76 -3.98 -14.95
CA GLU A 53 -16.22 -3.19 -16.07
C GLU A 53 -14.72 -2.90 -15.87
N LEU A 54 -14.30 -2.59 -14.64
CA LEU A 54 -12.89 -2.39 -14.32
C LEU A 54 -12.07 -3.65 -14.57
N SER A 55 -12.53 -4.82 -14.11
CA SER A 55 -11.87 -6.10 -14.37
C SER A 55 -11.73 -6.38 -15.86
N VAL A 56 -12.78 -6.13 -16.66
CA VAL A 56 -12.71 -6.29 -18.12
C VAL A 56 -11.66 -5.37 -18.71
N ALA A 57 -11.64 -4.10 -18.34
CA ALA A 57 -10.65 -3.14 -18.82
C ALA A 57 -9.22 -3.56 -18.45
N LEU A 58 -9.00 -4.04 -17.23
CA LEU A 58 -7.70 -4.53 -16.77
C LEU A 58 -7.26 -5.80 -17.52
N ARG A 59 -8.18 -6.71 -17.88
CA ARG A 59 -7.88 -7.88 -18.73
C ARG A 59 -7.52 -7.50 -20.17
N SER A 60 -8.00 -6.35 -20.64
CA SER A 60 -7.71 -5.83 -21.99
C SER A 60 -6.41 -5.03 -22.07
N LEU A 61 -5.63 -4.93 -20.99
CA LEU A 61 -4.30 -4.32 -21.04
C LEU A 61 -3.37 -5.12 -21.98
N PRO A 62 -2.32 -4.48 -22.53
CA PRO A 62 -1.36 -5.16 -23.40
C PRO A 62 -0.76 -6.40 -22.74
N GLY A 63 -0.53 -7.45 -23.52
CA GLY A 63 -0.07 -8.76 -23.03
C GLY A 63 1.32 -8.73 -22.39
N GLU A 64 2.09 -7.66 -22.60
CA GLU A 64 3.37 -7.44 -21.95
C GLU A 64 3.23 -7.02 -20.47
N VAL A 65 2.04 -6.63 -19.99
CA VAL A 65 1.84 -6.20 -18.60
C VAL A 65 1.93 -7.41 -17.65
N GLU A 66 2.90 -7.38 -16.74
CA GLU A 66 3.14 -8.46 -15.76
C GLU A 66 2.40 -8.23 -14.43
N ALA A 67 2.12 -6.97 -14.08
CA ALA A 67 1.33 -6.60 -12.90
C ALA A 67 0.68 -5.22 -13.07
N VAL A 68 -0.36 -4.95 -12.28
CA VAL A 68 -1.07 -3.66 -12.23
C VAL A 68 -0.88 -3.02 -10.85
N TYR A 69 -0.52 -1.74 -10.83
CA TYR A 69 -0.75 -0.85 -9.70
C TYR A 69 -2.00 -0.01 -9.99
N LEU A 70 -3.07 -0.22 -9.22
CA LEU A 70 -4.35 0.46 -9.38
C LEU A 70 -4.46 1.61 -8.38
N THR A 71 -4.52 2.85 -8.88
CA THR A 71 -4.53 4.10 -8.10
C THR A 71 -5.68 5.01 -8.50
N GLY A 72 -6.12 5.88 -7.58
CA GLY A 72 -7.21 6.82 -7.82
C GLY A 72 -8.56 6.14 -8.00
N THR A 73 -8.68 4.86 -7.66
CA THR A 73 -9.92 4.08 -7.73
C THR A 73 -10.57 4.00 -6.36
N GLU A 74 -11.90 4.04 -6.32
CA GLU A 74 -12.67 3.80 -5.10
C GLU A 74 -12.30 2.44 -4.47
N PRO A 75 -11.97 2.37 -3.16
CA PRO A 75 -11.40 1.18 -2.54
C PRO A 75 -12.22 -0.11 -2.67
N ALA A 76 -13.56 -0.03 -2.53
CA ALA A 76 -14.40 -1.23 -2.64
C ALA A 76 -14.41 -1.78 -4.07
N LYS A 77 -14.51 -0.90 -5.07
CA LYS A 77 -14.38 -1.23 -6.49
C LYS A 77 -13.02 -1.82 -6.85
N ALA A 78 -11.93 -1.21 -6.37
CA ALA A 78 -10.57 -1.70 -6.58
C ALA A 78 -10.39 -3.12 -6.03
N ARG A 79 -10.81 -3.36 -4.78
CA ARG A 79 -10.78 -4.68 -4.13
C ARG A 79 -11.65 -5.72 -4.81
N ALA A 80 -12.83 -5.32 -5.30
CA ALA A 80 -13.70 -6.23 -6.03
C ALA A 80 -13.07 -6.65 -7.37
N ALA A 81 -12.47 -5.72 -8.12
CA ALA A 81 -11.76 -6.03 -9.36
C ALA A 81 -10.50 -6.88 -9.12
N GLN A 82 -9.71 -6.57 -8.08
CA GLN A 82 -8.55 -7.35 -7.66
C GLN A 82 -8.95 -8.81 -7.37
N ARG A 83 -10.03 -9.04 -6.61
CA ARG A 83 -10.53 -10.39 -6.29
C ARG A 83 -11.01 -11.14 -7.53
N ASP A 84 -11.76 -10.48 -8.42
CA ASP A 84 -12.27 -11.08 -9.66
C ASP A 84 -11.12 -11.50 -10.60
N LEU A 85 -10.12 -10.63 -10.78
CA LEU A 85 -8.92 -10.95 -11.55
C LEU A 85 -8.17 -12.13 -10.94
N ALA A 86 -7.97 -12.12 -9.61
CA ALA A 86 -7.27 -13.19 -8.92
C ALA A 86 -7.98 -14.55 -9.06
N ALA A 87 -9.32 -14.57 -8.92
CA ALA A 87 -10.13 -15.77 -9.10
C ALA A 87 -10.06 -16.33 -10.53
N SER A 88 -9.94 -15.46 -11.54
CA SER A 88 -9.76 -15.86 -12.94
C SER A 88 -8.32 -16.23 -13.32
N GLY A 89 -7.36 -16.18 -12.39
CA GLY A 89 -5.95 -16.35 -12.71
C GLY A 89 -5.42 -15.27 -13.65
N GLY A 90 -5.92 -14.04 -13.50
CA GLY A 90 -5.54 -12.89 -14.31
C GLY A 90 -4.22 -12.24 -13.90
N ILE A 91 -4.01 -11.02 -14.38
CA ILE A 91 -2.86 -10.19 -14.03
C ILE A 91 -2.95 -9.81 -12.53
N PRO A 92 -1.86 -9.94 -11.74
CA PRO A 92 -1.84 -9.50 -10.36
C PRO A 92 -2.12 -8.00 -10.24
N VAL A 93 -2.93 -7.61 -9.26
CA VAL A 93 -3.27 -6.21 -8.97
C VAL A 93 -2.79 -5.87 -7.56
N ILE A 94 -1.99 -4.81 -7.47
CA ILE A 94 -1.62 -4.10 -6.25
C ILE A 94 -2.47 -2.83 -6.21
N THR A 95 -3.15 -2.58 -5.11
CA THR A 95 -4.02 -1.41 -4.94
C THR A 95 -3.30 -0.29 -4.20
N GLU A 96 -3.69 0.95 -4.47
CA GLU A 96 -3.21 2.11 -3.71
C GLU A 96 -3.47 1.96 -2.21
N GLU A 97 -4.61 1.39 -1.81
CA GLU A 97 -4.93 1.16 -0.40
C GLU A 97 -3.90 0.24 0.28
N GLU A 98 -3.45 -0.83 -0.39
CA GLU A 98 -2.41 -1.71 0.13
C GLU A 98 -1.10 -0.95 0.31
N THR A 99 -0.67 -0.22 -0.72
CA THR A 99 0.59 0.53 -0.65
C THR A 99 0.56 1.68 0.36
N ALA A 100 -0.56 2.37 0.48
CA ALA A 100 -0.77 3.43 1.46
C ALA A 100 -0.76 2.86 2.88
N GLY A 101 -1.42 1.72 3.10
CA GLY A 101 -1.40 1.00 4.37
C GLY A 101 0.02 0.59 4.78
N ILE A 102 0.81 0.05 3.85
CA ILE A 102 2.22 -0.31 4.06
C ILE A 102 3.05 0.91 4.45
N ALA A 103 2.97 2.00 3.67
CA ALA A 103 3.72 3.22 3.91
C ALA A 103 3.36 3.85 5.26
N LEU A 104 2.07 3.89 5.60
CA LEU A 104 1.59 4.47 6.86
C LEU A 104 1.94 3.60 8.06
N ALA A 105 1.87 2.27 7.94
CA ALA A 105 2.35 1.36 8.97
C ALA A 105 3.85 1.55 9.23
N ALA A 106 4.67 1.67 8.17
CA ALA A 106 6.09 1.98 8.30
C ALA A 106 6.31 3.32 9.03
N ALA A 107 5.59 4.38 8.62
CA ALA A 107 5.68 5.70 9.27
C ALA A 107 5.31 5.65 10.76
N VAL A 108 4.30 4.87 11.13
CA VAL A 108 3.94 4.62 12.54
C VAL A 108 5.09 3.93 13.29
N LEU A 109 5.65 2.86 12.74
CA LEU A 109 6.76 2.12 13.38
C LEU A 109 8.00 3.01 13.56
N ILE A 110 8.34 3.80 12.53
CA ILE A 110 9.45 4.76 12.56
C ILE A 110 9.20 5.84 13.61
N ARG A 111 7.98 6.38 13.67
CA ARG A 111 7.61 7.40 14.65
C ARG A 111 7.70 6.86 16.08
N SER A 112 7.16 5.68 16.35
CA SER A 112 7.26 5.02 17.66
C SER A 112 8.71 4.76 18.05
N HIS A 113 9.53 4.27 17.13
CA HIS A 113 10.96 4.05 17.35
C HIS A 113 11.69 5.36 17.71
N ARG A 114 11.39 6.47 17.03
CA ARG A 114 11.95 7.79 17.33
C ARG A 114 11.53 8.33 18.70
N LEU A 115 10.33 7.95 19.15
CA LEU A 115 9.86 8.22 20.50
C LEU A 115 10.43 7.24 21.54
N GLN A 116 11.32 6.33 21.12
CA GLN A 116 11.92 5.28 21.95
C GLN A 116 10.87 4.34 22.58
N VAL A 117 9.74 4.16 21.90
CA VAL A 117 8.68 3.24 22.31
C VAL A 117 8.73 2.00 21.42
N ALA A 118 8.95 0.84 22.03
CA ALA A 118 8.91 -0.44 21.33
C ALA A 118 7.49 -0.72 20.80
N PRO A 119 7.32 -1.37 19.64
CA PRO A 119 5.98 -1.60 19.06
C PRO A 119 4.98 -2.23 20.02
N PHE A 120 5.40 -3.26 20.78
CA PHE A 120 4.53 -3.96 21.74
C PHE A 120 4.09 -3.10 22.94
N ALA A 121 4.75 -1.96 23.17
CA ALA A 121 4.42 -1.01 24.23
C ALA A 121 3.70 0.25 23.69
N ALA A 122 3.52 0.35 22.37
CA ALA A 122 2.91 1.51 21.74
C ALA A 122 1.38 1.43 21.75
N LYS A 123 0.74 2.56 22.05
CA LYS A 123 -0.69 2.78 21.84
C LYS A 123 -0.89 3.62 20.58
N ILE A 124 -1.48 3.04 19.55
CA ILE A 124 -1.72 3.70 18.27
C ILE A 124 -3.21 3.93 18.11
N VAL A 125 -3.61 5.18 17.84
CA VAL A 125 -5.01 5.51 17.52
C VAL A 125 -5.11 5.76 16.03
N VAL A 126 -5.98 5.01 15.36
CA VAL A 126 -6.31 5.19 13.94
C VAL A 126 -7.68 5.85 13.84
N ALA A 127 -7.68 7.17 13.63
CA ALA A 127 -8.90 7.93 13.40
C ALA A 127 -9.32 7.85 11.93
N GLY A 128 -10.61 7.64 11.68
CA GLY A 128 -11.14 7.35 10.34
C GLY A 128 -10.77 5.94 9.90
N SER A 129 -10.75 4.96 10.81
CA SER A 129 -10.28 3.59 10.50
C SER A 129 -11.07 2.89 9.37
N ASP A 130 -12.30 3.35 9.11
CA ASP A 130 -13.16 2.89 8.02
C ASP A 130 -12.67 3.32 6.63
N THR A 131 -11.87 4.39 6.52
CA THR A 131 -11.28 4.84 5.25
C THR A 131 -10.02 4.06 4.87
N MET A 132 -9.44 3.30 5.81
CA MET A 132 -8.27 2.45 5.58
C MET A 132 -8.33 1.13 6.38
N PRO A 133 -9.28 0.23 6.06
CA PRO A 133 -9.51 -1.01 6.81
C PRO A 133 -8.27 -1.92 6.99
N LEU A 134 -7.30 -1.85 6.08
CA LEU A 134 -6.07 -2.66 6.17
C LEU A 134 -5.13 -2.21 7.29
N LEU A 135 -5.16 -0.94 7.69
CA LEU A 135 -4.11 -0.39 8.55
C LEU A 135 -4.11 -1.01 9.95
N VAL A 136 -5.29 -1.16 10.56
CA VAL A 136 -5.43 -1.76 11.90
C VAL A 136 -4.87 -3.19 11.96
N PRO A 137 -5.31 -4.15 11.11
CA PRO A 137 -4.75 -5.49 11.13
C PRO A 137 -3.26 -5.52 10.77
N LEU A 138 -2.79 -4.62 9.90
CA LEU A 138 -1.37 -4.52 9.56
C LEU A 138 -0.51 -4.06 10.75
N LEU A 139 -0.97 -3.08 11.52
CA LEU A 139 -0.29 -2.61 12.74
C LEU A 139 -0.24 -3.72 13.80
N VAL A 140 -1.36 -4.43 14.00
CA VAL A 140 -1.40 -5.58 14.91
C VAL A 140 -0.42 -6.67 14.46
N ALA A 141 -0.43 -7.04 13.17
CA ALA A 141 0.50 -8.02 12.62
C ALA A 141 1.96 -7.57 12.76
N SER A 142 2.23 -6.26 12.70
CA SER A 142 3.56 -5.66 12.89
C SER A 142 4.01 -5.62 14.36
N GLY A 143 3.21 -6.20 15.29
CA GLY A 143 3.56 -6.33 16.70
C GLY A 143 3.23 -5.11 17.56
N VAL A 144 2.32 -4.25 17.11
CA VAL A 144 1.84 -3.12 17.92
C VAL A 144 0.97 -3.65 19.08
N GLY A 145 1.26 -3.18 20.30
CA GLY A 145 0.61 -3.65 21.52
C GLY A 145 -0.86 -3.26 21.64
N GLU A 146 -1.18 -1.98 21.44
CA GLU A 146 -2.55 -1.47 21.48
C GLU A 146 -2.85 -0.67 20.21
N VAL A 147 -3.86 -1.11 19.45
CA VAL A 147 -4.37 -0.38 18.29
C VAL A 147 -5.84 -0.05 18.52
N VAL A 148 -6.15 1.23 18.64
CA VAL A 148 -7.51 1.74 18.79
C VAL A 148 -8.02 2.22 17.44
N ALA A 149 -9.02 1.53 16.91
CA ALA A 149 -9.75 1.96 15.72
C ALA A 149 -10.86 2.94 16.14
N TRP A 150 -10.86 4.15 15.58
CA TRP A 150 -11.87 5.16 15.86
C TRP A 150 -12.53 5.65 14.58
N ARG A 151 -13.86 5.71 14.57
CA ARG A 151 -14.69 6.25 13.48
C ARG A 151 -15.48 7.44 13.98
N ARG A 152 -15.89 8.30 13.05
CA ARG A 152 -16.72 9.48 13.36
C ARG A 152 -18.01 9.13 14.11
N ALA A 153 -18.60 7.97 13.81
CA ALA A 153 -19.78 7.46 14.50
C ALA A 153 -19.54 7.16 16.01
N ASP A 154 -18.30 6.92 16.42
CA ASP A 154 -17.94 6.60 17.80
C ASP A 154 -17.87 7.88 18.68
N ALA A 155 -17.84 9.07 18.07
CA ALA A 155 -17.61 10.36 18.73
C ALA A 155 -18.58 10.67 19.88
N ALA A 156 -19.84 10.20 19.79
CA ALA A 156 -20.86 10.47 20.80
C ALA A 156 -20.60 9.73 22.12
N GLY A 157 -19.97 8.55 22.07
CA GLY A 157 -19.64 7.76 23.26
C GLY A 157 -18.16 7.85 23.66
N TYR A 158 -17.29 8.07 22.67
CA TYR A 158 -15.84 8.10 22.84
C TYR A 158 -15.26 9.30 22.07
N PRO A 159 -15.25 10.50 22.68
CA PRO A 159 -14.70 11.68 22.05
C PRO A 159 -13.23 11.46 21.67
N LEU A 160 -12.86 11.81 20.43
CA LEU A 160 -11.52 11.50 19.92
C LEU A 160 -10.41 12.06 20.80
N ALA A 161 -10.57 13.28 21.33
CA ALA A 161 -9.59 13.91 22.22
C ALA A 161 -9.27 13.07 23.48
N GLU A 162 -10.27 12.33 23.98
CA GLU A 162 -10.08 11.42 25.11
C GLU A 162 -9.40 10.13 24.68
N VAL A 163 -9.80 9.57 23.54
CA VAL A 163 -9.21 8.34 22.99
C VAL A 163 -7.73 8.52 22.66
N THR A 164 -7.37 9.66 22.08
CA THR A 164 -5.99 10.04 21.74
C THR A 164 -5.15 10.43 22.95
N ARG A 165 -5.76 10.55 24.13
CA ARG A 165 -5.01 10.83 25.36
C ARG A 165 -4.03 9.68 25.61
N ASN A 166 -2.75 10.05 25.75
CA ASN A 166 -1.62 9.13 25.91
C ASN A 166 -1.37 8.19 24.70
N ALA A 167 -1.89 8.49 23.52
CA ALA A 167 -1.49 7.78 22.32
C ALA A 167 -0.01 8.04 22.02
N THR A 168 0.75 6.99 21.71
CA THR A 168 2.13 7.10 21.21
C THR A 168 2.13 7.77 19.85
N VAL A 169 1.22 7.33 18.97
CA VAL A 169 1.02 7.91 17.63
C VAL A 169 -0.48 7.98 17.35
N VAL A 170 -0.91 9.08 16.76
CA VAL A 170 -2.24 9.24 16.18
C VAL A 170 -2.10 9.23 14.67
N VAL A 171 -2.91 8.43 14.01
CA VAL A 171 -3.04 8.38 12.56
C VAL A 171 -4.36 9.03 12.18
N ASP A 172 -4.29 9.94 11.22
CA ASP A 172 -5.44 10.61 10.60
C ASP A 172 -5.67 10.00 9.21
N ALA A 173 -6.39 8.88 9.17
CA ALA A 173 -6.66 8.16 7.93
C ALA A 173 -7.69 8.88 7.04
N ALA A 174 -8.54 9.71 7.63
CA ALA A 174 -9.54 10.52 6.92
C ALA A 174 -9.03 11.91 6.50
N GLY A 175 -7.93 12.40 7.08
CA GLY A 175 -7.39 13.73 6.80
C GLY A 175 -8.15 14.87 7.48
N GLU A 176 -8.83 14.59 8.59
CA GLU A 176 -9.75 15.53 9.26
C GLU A 176 -9.14 16.21 10.50
N LEU A 177 -8.04 15.69 11.05
CA LEU A 177 -7.49 16.11 12.35
C LEU A 177 -6.39 17.17 12.21
N GLY A 178 -5.55 17.04 11.19
CA GLY A 178 -4.35 17.86 11.04
C GLY A 178 -3.39 17.78 12.24
N GLY A 179 -2.50 18.78 12.36
CA GLY A 179 -1.57 18.89 13.49
C GLY A 179 -0.50 17.78 13.52
N PRO A 180 -0.15 17.22 14.70
CA PRO A 180 0.93 16.23 14.85
C PRO A 180 0.53 14.80 14.44
N ALA A 181 -0.71 14.58 14.00
CA ALA A 181 -1.16 13.27 13.54
C ALA A 181 -0.47 12.88 12.22
N LEU A 182 -0.19 11.59 12.05
CA LEU A 182 0.29 11.06 10.78
C LEU A 182 -0.88 11.04 9.80
N ALA A 183 -0.83 11.91 8.80
CA ALA A 183 -1.82 11.96 7.73
C ALA A 183 -1.67 10.76 6.77
N ARG A 184 -2.67 10.58 5.92
CA ARG A 184 -2.60 9.67 4.77
C ARG A 184 -1.32 9.96 3.96
N PRO A 185 -0.56 8.92 3.55
CA PRO A 185 0.65 9.11 2.77
C PRO A 185 0.34 9.86 1.47
N ASP A 186 1.28 10.71 1.06
CA ASP A 186 1.24 11.28 -0.27
C ASP A 186 1.46 10.20 -1.34
N ARG A 187 1.20 10.58 -2.60
CA ARG A 187 1.31 9.67 -3.73
C ARG A 187 2.70 9.07 -3.88
N SER A 188 3.77 9.83 -3.59
CA SER A 188 5.15 9.34 -3.72
C SER A 188 5.46 8.25 -2.69
N ALA A 189 4.95 8.42 -1.46
CA ALA A 189 5.06 7.43 -0.40
C ALA A 189 4.32 6.12 -0.75
N CYS A 190 3.18 6.20 -1.45
CA CYS A 190 2.48 5.02 -1.97
C CYS A 190 3.29 4.25 -3.03
N LEU A 191 4.29 4.86 -3.69
CA LEU A 191 5.11 4.15 -4.68
C LEU A 191 6.22 3.31 -4.02
N LEU A 192 6.60 3.60 -2.78
CA LEU A 192 7.76 2.99 -2.10
C LEU A 192 7.73 1.45 -2.04
N PRO A 193 6.58 0.78 -1.80
CA PRO A 193 6.54 -0.68 -1.74
C PRO A 193 6.63 -1.34 -3.13
N LEU A 194 6.26 -0.62 -4.20
CA LEU A 194 6.01 -1.20 -5.52
C LEU A 194 7.21 -1.91 -6.15
N PRO A 195 8.45 -1.39 -6.11
CA PRO A 195 9.57 -2.04 -6.78
C PRO A 195 9.87 -3.43 -6.24
N GLY A 196 9.85 -3.57 -4.90
CA GLY A 196 10.08 -4.85 -4.24
C GLY A 196 8.89 -5.80 -4.37
N LEU A 197 7.65 -5.30 -4.25
CA LEU A 197 6.43 -6.09 -4.48
C LEU A 197 6.38 -6.63 -5.92
N PHE A 198 6.67 -5.78 -6.89
CA PHE A 198 6.73 -6.19 -8.30
C PHE A 198 7.80 -7.26 -8.52
N ALA A 199 9.00 -7.06 -7.98
CA ALA A 199 10.05 -8.07 -8.07
C ALA A 199 9.66 -9.41 -7.41
N ALA A 200 8.90 -9.36 -6.31
CA ALA A 200 8.42 -10.56 -5.62
C ALA A 200 7.36 -11.31 -6.45
N LEU A 201 6.44 -10.58 -7.08
CA LEU A 201 5.45 -11.13 -8.01
C LEU A 201 6.12 -11.82 -9.20
N ARG A 202 7.13 -11.19 -9.83
CA ARG A 202 7.88 -11.78 -10.94
C ARG A 202 8.62 -13.06 -10.58
N ARG A 203 9.04 -13.18 -9.32
CA ARG A 203 9.67 -14.40 -8.78
C ARG A 203 8.66 -15.46 -8.36
N GLY A 204 7.36 -15.20 -8.50
CA GLY A 204 6.30 -16.09 -8.04
C GLY A 204 6.27 -16.25 -6.52
N LEU A 205 6.91 -15.33 -5.77
CA LEU A 205 6.96 -15.40 -4.31
C LEU A 205 5.62 -15.06 -3.71
N VAL A 206 4.91 -14.09 -4.28
CA VAL A 206 3.57 -13.71 -3.87
C VAL A 206 2.61 -14.42 -4.81
N ALA A 207 1.87 -15.40 -4.28
CA ALA A 207 0.87 -16.12 -5.07
C ALA A 207 -0.18 -15.15 -5.64
N ARG A 208 -0.81 -15.52 -6.77
CA ARG A 208 -2.04 -14.84 -7.22
C ARG A 208 -3.05 -14.90 -6.06
N PRO A 209 -3.81 -13.82 -5.76
CA PRO A 209 -4.67 -13.75 -4.56
C PRO A 209 -5.80 -14.78 -4.57
N VAL A 210 -5.50 -16.03 -4.25
CA VAL A 210 -6.49 -17.10 -4.18
C VAL A 210 -6.55 -17.53 -2.73
N SER A 211 -7.38 -16.80 -1.98
CA SER A 211 -8.09 -17.28 -0.80
C SER A 211 -7.47 -17.13 0.59
N ASP A 212 -6.27 -16.55 0.77
CA ASP A 212 -5.72 -16.29 2.11
C ASP A 212 -5.44 -14.80 2.39
N PRO A 213 -6.36 -14.10 3.10
CA PRO A 213 -6.16 -12.73 3.56
C PRO A 213 -4.95 -12.56 4.50
N LEU A 214 -4.55 -13.60 5.24
CA LEU A 214 -3.40 -13.56 6.17
C LEU A 214 -2.08 -13.62 5.42
N TYR A 215 -2.02 -14.38 4.32
CA TYR A 215 -0.83 -14.45 3.46
C TYR A 215 -0.46 -13.08 2.88
N GLN A 216 -1.46 -12.31 2.44
CA GLN A 216 -1.23 -10.93 1.97
C GLN A 216 -0.76 -10.02 3.12
N LEU A 217 -1.26 -10.25 4.34
CA LEU A 217 -0.90 -9.46 5.51
C LEU A 217 0.58 -9.63 5.90
N ASP A 218 1.13 -10.83 5.80
CA ASP A 218 2.57 -11.07 6.05
C ASP A 218 3.47 -10.38 5.02
N VAL A 219 3.06 -10.39 3.74
CA VAL A 219 3.75 -9.64 2.68
C VAL A 219 3.73 -8.14 2.98
N HIS A 220 2.57 -7.58 3.32
CA HIS A 220 2.43 -6.16 3.65
C HIS A 220 3.25 -5.78 4.89
N ARG A 221 3.24 -6.62 5.93
CA ARG A 221 4.04 -6.46 7.14
C ARG A 221 5.53 -6.46 6.82
N ALA A 222 5.98 -7.41 6.01
CA ALA A 222 7.39 -7.48 5.58
C ALA A 222 7.82 -6.23 4.83
N CYS A 223 6.95 -5.70 3.95
CA CYS A 223 7.20 -4.43 3.27
C CYS A 223 7.31 -3.26 4.27
N ALA A 224 6.38 -3.14 5.22
CA ALA A 224 6.39 -2.06 6.20
C ALA A 224 7.66 -2.08 7.08
N HIS A 225 8.09 -3.27 7.52
CA HIS A 225 9.35 -3.41 8.23
C HIS A 225 10.57 -3.08 7.35
N ALA A 226 10.60 -3.51 6.10
CA ALA A 226 11.70 -3.16 5.18
C ALA A 226 11.84 -1.64 5.03
N LEU A 227 10.72 -0.93 4.82
CA LEU A 227 10.71 0.54 4.77
C LEU A 227 11.19 1.16 6.09
N THR A 228 10.83 0.58 7.24
CA THR A 228 11.32 1.02 8.56
C THR A 228 12.83 0.93 8.67
N THR A 229 13.45 -0.12 8.12
CA THR A 229 14.92 -0.30 8.17
C THR A 229 15.69 0.61 7.21
N LEU A 230 15.00 1.20 6.23
CA LEU A 230 15.58 2.11 5.23
C LEU A 230 15.41 3.58 5.60
N ALA A 231 14.49 3.90 6.48
CA ALA A 231 14.15 5.28 6.78
C ALA A 231 15.36 6.03 7.37
N PRO A 232 15.76 7.17 6.78
CA PRO A 232 16.85 7.97 7.30
C PRO A 232 16.44 8.63 8.63
N VAL A 233 17.40 9.12 9.40
CA VAL A 233 17.16 9.67 10.75
C VAL A 233 16.29 10.92 10.76
N ASP A 234 16.26 11.67 9.67
CA ASP A 234 15.59 12.96 9.51
C ASP A 234 14.21 12.87 8.83
N ARG A 235 13.83 11.71 8.25
CA ARG A 235 12.56 11.58 7.49
C ARG A 235 11.72 10.38 7.87
N LEU A 236 10.40 10.52 7.84
CA LEU A 236 9.49 9.45 8.27
C LEU A 236 9.45 8.24 7.32
N LEU A 237 9.92 8.37 6.08
CA LEU A 237 9.96 7.30 5.09
C LEU A 237 11.22 7.44 4.22
N PRO A 238 11.71 6.36 3.61
CA PRO A 238 12.80 6.43 2.63
C PRO A 238 12.37 7.16 1.35
N GLU A 239 13.35 7.50 0.52
CA GLU A 239 13.09 8.03 -0.82
C GLU A 239 12.90 6.90 -1.83
N LEU A 240 12.11 7.15 -2.87
CA LEU A 240 11.94 6.20 -3.99
C LEU A 240 13.27 5.96 -4.74
N SER A 241 14.16 6.96 -4.74
CA SER A 241 15.51 6.93 -5.31
C SER A 241 16.54 6.14 -4.52
N ASP A 242 16.19 5.60 -3.36
CA ASP A 242 17.11 4.77 -2.58
C ASP A 242 17.44 3.48 -3.37
N PRO A 243 18.72 3.24 -3.74
CA PRO A 243 19.10 2.11 -4.56
C PRO A 243 18.85 0.75 -3.89
N ASP A 244 18.76 0.70 -2.55
CA ASP A 244 18.51 -0.51 -1.79
C ASP A 244 17.02 -0.85 -1.67
N LEU A 245 16.11 0.10 -1.98
CA LEU A 245 14.68 -0.01 -1.71
C LEU A 245 14.06 -1.30 -2.26
N ALA A 246 14.23 -1.53 -3.56
CA ALA A 246 13.65 -2.68 -4.24
C ALA A 246 14.18 -4.01 -3.66
N VAL A 247 15.49 -4.08 -3.41
CA VAL A 247 16.16 -5.30 -2.93
C VAL A 247 15.76 -5.60 -1.49
N ARG A 248 15.69 -4.61 -0.61
CA ARG A 248 15.33 -4.83 0.79
C ARG A 248 13.87 -5.22 0.97
N VAL A 249 12.95 -4.55 0.27
CA VAL A 249 11.53 -4.93 0.29
C VAL A 249 11.37 -6.37 -0.21
N LEU A 250 12.02 -6.72 -1.34
CA LEU A 250 11.99 -8.08 -1.88
C LEU A 250 12.56 -9.13 -0.92
N ASN A 251 13.70 -8.85 -0.31
CA ASN A 251 14.34 -9.78 0.64
C ASN A 251 13.49 -9.97 1.89
N ALA A 252 12.85 -8.91 2.39
CA ALA A 252 11.94 -9.01 3.52
C ALA A 252 10.72 -9.89 3.19
N ILE A 253 10.12 -9.71 2.00
CA ILE A 253 9.03 -10.57 1.52
C ILE A 253 9.50 -12.02 1.42
N ALA A 254 10.66 -12.25 0.80
CA ALA A 254 11.21 -13.59 0.64
C ALA A 254 11.45 -14.27 2.00
N GLU A 255 11.94 -13.54 3.01
CA GLU A 255 12.14 -14.06 4.36
C GLU A 255 10.81 -14.38 5.06
N ALA A 256 9.84 -13.48 4.98
CA ALA A 256 8.54 -13.66 5.63
C ALA A 256 7.78 -14.88 5.08
N LEU A 257 7.99 -15.21 3.80
CA LEU A 257 7.37 -16.35 3.13
C LEU A 257 8.18 -17.65 3.22
N ARG A 258 9.34 -17.65 3.90
CA ARG A 258 10.08 -18.90 4.11
C ARG A 258 9.28 -19.84 5.02
N PRO A 259 9.17 -21.13 4.67
CA PRO A 259 8.56 -22.10 5.55
C PRO A 259 9.36 -22.17 6.87
N PRO A 260 8.68 -22.36 8.01
CA PRO A 260 9.35 -22.48 9.30
C PRO A 260 10.34 -23.65 9.24
N ARG A 261 11.59 -23.40 9.66
CA ARG A 261 12.60 -24.47 9.77
C ARG A 261 12.06 -25.53 10.71
N LYS A 262 11.90 -26.76 10.22
CA LYS A 262 11.63 -27.93 11.05
C LYS A 262 12.74 -28.00 12.10
N ARG A 263 12.37 -27.82 13.37
CA ARG A 263 13.25 -28.09 14.52
C ARG A 263 13.25 -29.58 14.81
#